data_AF-A0A8I2D7F6-F1
#
_entry.id   AF-A0A8I2D7F6-F1
#
_cell.length_a   1.000
_cell.length_b   1.000
_cell.length_c   1.000
_cell.angle_alpha   90.00
_cell.angle_beta   90.00
_cell.angle_gamma   90.00
#
_symmetry.space_group_name_H-M   'P 1'
#
loop_
_entity.id
_entity.type
_entity.pdbx_description
1 polymer ?
#
loop_
_entity_poly.entity_id
_entity_poly.type
_entity_poly.pdbx_seq_one_letter_code
_entity_poly.pdbx_strand_id
1 'polypeptide(L)'
;MIKRNILKYVIILGIIFIIVFSCKKEDNDYRDTYIGDWVFIVDRTEFNTDSIGYYYHDSVHYEGKIVYGELDNEIMIKYTTENTITLTIGENGELSDFPTHYCSGKFLSRDTLHLYLRWGGLGGGTIHQIEGLKK
;
A
#
# COMPACT_ATOMS: atom_id res chain seq x y z
N MET A 1 -20.60 42.00 -43.85
CA MET A 1 -19.76 42.00 -42.63
C MET A 1 -20.13 40.93 -41.59
N ILE A 2 -21.41 40.57 -41.44
CA ILE A 2 -21.92 39.62 -40.41
C ILE A 2 -21.35 38.18 -40.54
N LYS A 3 -21.18 37.65 -41.76
CA LYS A 3 -20.66 36.29 -42.00
C LYS A 3 -19.25 36.04 -41.43
N ARG A 4 -18.41 37.08 -41.34
CA ARG A 4 -17.02 36.96 -40.86
C ARG A 4 -16.95 36.80 -39.34
N ASN A 5 -17.95 37.30 -38.62
CA ASN A 5 -18.02 37.16 -37.16
C ASN A 5 -18.57 35.79 -36.77
N ILE A 6 -19.57 35.27 -37.49
CA ILE A 6 -20.14 33.92 -37.27
C ILE A 6 -19.04 32.85 -37.42
N LEU A 7 -18.19 32.95 -38.44
CA LEU A 7 -17.09 32.01 -38.65
C LEU A 7 -16.09 32.01 -37.48
N LYS A 8 -15.81 33.19 -36.89
CA LYS A 8 -14.93 33.29 -35.71
C LYS A 8 -15.54 32.61 -34.49
N TYR A 9 -16.84 32.77 -34.26
CA TYR A 9 -17.52 32.12 -33.14
C TYR A 9 -17.55 30.59 -33.29
N VAL A 10 -17.75 30.07 -34.51
CA VAL A 10 -17.71 28.62 -34.77
C VAL A 10 -16.32 28.04 -34.49
N ILE A 11 -15.25 28.74 -34.89
CA ILE A 11 -13.88 28.30 -34.62
C ILE A 11 -13.59 28.30 -33.11
N ILE A 12 -13.99 29.35 -32.39
CA ILE A 12 -13.80 29.43 -30.93
C ILE A 12 -14.58 28.31 -30.22
N LEU A 13 -15.82 28.05 -30.62
CA LEU A 13 -16.64 26.98 -30.04
C LEU A 13 -16.03 25.60 -30.31
N GLY A 14 -15.49 25.38 -31.51
CA GLY A 14 -14.81 24.13 -31.88
C GLY A 14 -13.54 23.90 -31.07
N ILE A 15 -12.74 24.93 -30.81
CA ILE A 15 -11.54 24.84 -29.98
C ILE A 15 -11.90 24.48 -28.53
N ILE A 16 -12.94 25.10 -27.96
CA ILE A 16 -13.41 24.79 -26.61
C ILE A 16 -13.88 23.33 -26.53
N PHE A 17 -14.60 22.84 -27.54
CA PHE A 17 -15.09 21.46 -27.57
C PHE A 17 -13.93 20.44 -27.61
N ILE A 18 -12.88 20.72 -28.37
CA ILE A 18 -11.68 19.87 -28.43
C ILE A 18 -10.96 19.85 -27.07
N ILE A 19 -10.85 20.98 -26.38
CA ILE A 19 -10.17 21.06 -25.07
C ILE A 19 -10.93 20.26 -24.00
N VAL A 20 -12.27 20.31 -23.99
CA VAL A 20 -13.09 19.59 -23.00
C VAL A 20 -13.09 18.08 -23.24
N PHE A 21 -13.08 17.61 -24.50
CA PHE A 21 -13.07 16.18 -24.82
C PHE A 21 -11.68 15.54 -24.85
N SER A 22 -10.61 16.33 -24.91
CA SER A 22 -9.25 15.78 -24.87
C SER A 22 -8.72 15.55 -23.45
N CYS A 23 -9.46 16.00 -22.43
CA CYS A 23 -9.15 15.72 -21.03
C CYS A 23 -9.68 14.32 -20.65
N LYS A 24 -9.06 13.27 -21.22
CA LYS A 24 -9.16 11.93 -20.62
C LYS A 24 -8.36 11.98 -19.32
N LYS A 25 -9.05 11.99 -18.18
CA LYS A 25 -8.41 11.74 -16.88
C LYS A 25 -7.83 10.34 -16.96
N GLU A 26 -6.51 10.21 -16.94
CA GLU A 26 -5.90 8.91 -16.65
C GLU A 26 -6.46 8.45 -15.31
N ASP A 27 -7.10 7.29 -15.28
CA ASP A 27 -7.47 6.62 -14.04
C ASP A 27 -6.16 6.20 -13.36
N ASN A 28 -5.58 7.15 -12.63
CA ASN A 28 -4.37 6.93 -11.87
C ASN A 28 -4.75 6.08 -10.66
N ASP A 29 -4.36 4.81 -10.69
CA ASP A 29 -4.59 3.90 -9.58
C ASP A 29 -3.81 4.40 -8.37
N TYR A 30 -4.51 4.72 -7.29
CA TYR A 30 -3.90 5.31 -6.09
C TYR A 30 -2.86 4.37 -5.47
N ARG A 31 -2.95 3.05 -5.72
CA ARG A 31 -2.00 2.03 -5.27
C ARG A 31 -0.61 2.23 -5.86
N ASP A 32 -0.51 2.82 -7.06
CA ASP A 32 0.75 3.08 -7.77
C ASP A 32 1.73 3.89 -6.92
N THR A 33 1.20 4.71 -6.01
CA THR A 33 1.99 5.47 -5.03
C THR A 33 2.85 4.56 -4.15
N TYR A 34 2.39 3.36 -3.83
CA TYR A 34 2.99 2.45 -2.85
C TYR A 34 3.66 1.23 -3.50
N ILE A 35 3.27 0.86 -4.72
CA ILE A 35 3.90 -0.23 -5.48
C ILE A 35 5.37 0.10 -5.75
N GLY A 36 6.23 -0.92 -5.68
CA GLY A 36 7.66 -0.82 -6.01
C GLY A 36 8.54 -1.65 -5.08
N ASP A 37 9.84 -1.38 -5.14
CA ASP A 37 10.85 -2.01 -4.29
C ASP A 37 10.97 -1.28 -2.96
N TRP A 38 11.15 -2.05 -1.89
CA TRP A 38 11.19 -1.56 -0.51
C TRP A 38 12.31 -2.24 0.26
N VAL A 39 12.83 -1.57 1.28
CA VAL A 39 13.69 -2.16 2.30
C VAL A 39 12.87 -2.32 3.57
N PHE A 40 12.80 -3.53 4.09
CA PHE A 40 12.11 -3.85 5.33
C PHE A 40 13.10 -4.20 6.42
N ILE A 41 12.84 -3.68 7.63
CA ILE A 41 13.45 -4.13 8.88
C ILE A 41 12.35 -4.85 9.63
N VAL A 42 12.58 -6.12 9.93
CA VAL A 42 11.59 -7.01 10.56
C VAL A 42 12.15 -7.47 11.90
N ASP A 43 11.60 -6.93 12.98
CA ASP A 43 11.85 -7.41 14.33
C ASP A 43 10.83 -8.51 14.64
N ARG A 44 11.32 -9.74 14.74
CA ARG A 44 10.49 -10.91 15.00
C ARG A 44 10.69 -11.37 16.44
N THR A 45 9.57 -11.62 17.11
CA THR A 45 9.55 -12.16 18.46
C THR A 45 8.69 -13.42 18.46
N GLU A 46 9.22 -14.50 18.99
CA GLU A 46 8.50 -15.74 19.24
C GLU A 46 8.56 -16.06 20.72
N PHE A 47 7.42 -16.45 21.30
CA PHE A 47 7.38 -16.82 22.70
C PHE A 47 6.38 -17.93 22.94
N ASN A 48 6.65 -18.70 23.99
CA ASN A 48 5.74 -19.66 24.58
C ASN A 48 5.94 -19.63 26.10
N THR A 49 4.85 -19.58 26.85
CA THR A 49 4.85 -19.52 28.32
C THR A 49 4.43 -20.84 28.97
N ASP A 50 4.16 -21.88 28.20
CA ASP A 50 3.82 -23.21 28.69
C ASP A 50 5.08 -24.02 29.04
N SER A 51 4.96 -24.88 30.06
CA SER A 51 6.02 -25.76 30.58
C SER A 51 7.31 -25.01 30.91
N ILE A 52 8.41 -25.25 30.17
CA ILE A 52 9.71 -24.58 30.40
C ILE A 52 9.69 -23.15 29.85
N GLY A 53 8.78 -22.87 28.90
CA GLY A 53 8.71 -21.63 28.15
C GLY A 53 9.91 -21.41 27.24
N TYR A 54 9.75 -20.53 26.26
CA TYR A 54 10.86 -19.96 25.50
C TYR A 54 10.55 -18.55 25.06
N TYR A 55 11.61 -17.79 24.81
CA TYR A 55 11.56 -16.47 24.21
C TYR A 55 12.69 -16.36 23.20
N TYR A 56 12.36 -15.98 21.98
CA TYR A 56 13.30 -15.75 20.90
C TYR A 56 12.98 -14.39 20.25
N HIS A 57 14.03 -13.64 19.95
CA HIS A 57 13.92 -12.35 19.28
C HIS A 57 15.08 -12.17 18.31
N ASP A 58 14.77 -11.77 17.09
CA ASP A 58 15.72 -11.43 16.05
C ASP A 58 15.25 -10.24 15.20
N SER A 59 16.20 -9.67 14.46
CA SER A 59 15.97 -8.55 13.55
C SER A 59 16.60 -8.86 12.21
N VAL A 60 15.85 -8.68 11.13
CA VAL A 60 16.29 -8.98 9.76
C VAL A 60 16.04 -7.79 8.85
N HIS A 61 17.07 -7.43 8.09
CA HIS A 61 16.96 -6.48 6.99
C HIS A 61 16.71 -7.25 5.69
N TYR A 62 15.71 -6.82 4.92
CA TYR A 62 15.30 -7.52 3.71
C TYR A 62 14.94 -6.55 2.59
N GLU A 63 15.41 -6.83 1.38
CA GLU A 63 14.98 -6.13 0.17
C GLU A 63 13.72 -6.79 -0.37
N GLY A 64 12.58 -6.20 -0.06
CA GLY A 64 11.27 -6.69 -0.45
C GLY A 64 10.61 -5.80 -1.48
N LYS A 65 9.30 -5.99 -1.63
CA LYS A 65 8.48 -5.17 -2.52
C LYS A 65 7.02 -5.17 -2.14
N ILE A 66 6.33 -4.13 -2.56
CA ILE A 66 4.87 -4.05 -2.54
C ILE A 66 4.38 -4.17 -3.98
N VAL A 67 3.45 -5.08 -4.21
CA VAL A 67 2.81 -5.33 -5.52
C VAL A 67 1.30 -5.25 -5.39
N TYR A 68 0.58 -5.15 -6.50
CA TYR A 68 -0.89 -5.25 -6.47
C TYR A 68 -1.34 -6.59 -5.89
N GLY A 69 -2.43 -6.55 -5.12
CA GLY A 69 -3.12 -7.76 -4.67
C GLY A 69 -4.01 -8.37 -5.76
N GLU A 70 -4.88 -9.29 -5.37
CA GLU A 70 -5.78 -9.96 -6.31
C GLU A 70 -7.00 -9.07 -6.64
N LEU A 71 -7.43 -8.25 -5.69
CA LEU A 71 -8.53 -7.31 -5.86
C LEU A 71 -8.05 -5.88 -6.17
N ASP A 72 -8.95 -5.07 -6.72
CA ASP A 72 -8.67 -3.70 -7.19
C ASP A 72 -8.33 -2.70 -6.06
N ASN A 73 -8.51 -3.10 -4.79
CA ASN A 73 -8.19 -2.31 -3.62
C ASN A 73 -7.14 -2.98 -2.72
N GLU A 74 -6.46 -4.01 -3.20
CA GLU A 74 -5.46 -4.74 -2.42
C GLU A 74 -4.03 -4.42 -2.84
N ILE A 75 -3.14 -4.52 -1.86
CA ILE A 75 -1.69 -4.61 -2.03
C ILE A 75 -1.16 -5.85 -1.33
N MET A 76 -0.12 -6.45 -1.91
CA MET A 76 0.62 -7.56 -1.32
C MET A 76 2.03 -7.09 -0.96
N ILE A 77 2.36 -7.19 0.31
CA ILE A 77 3.62 -6.75 0.91
C ILE A 77 4.49 -7.97 1.13
N LYS A 78 5.61 -8.07 0.42
CA LYS A 78 6.59 -9.17 0.52
C LYS A 78 7.78 -8.70 1.36
N TYR A 79 7.71 -8.92 2.67
CA TYR A 79 8.63 -8.31 3.64
C TYR A 79 9.73 -9.25 4.16
N THR A 80 9.66 -10.55 3.85
CA THR A 80 10.80 -11.49 3.91
C THR A 80 10.72 -12.49 2.74
N THR A 81 11.66 -13.43 2.65
CA THR A 81 11.63 -14.53 1.66
C THR A 81 10.39 -15.41 1.80
N GLU A 82 9.95 -15.68 3.04
CA GLU A 82 8.89 -16.64 3.36
C GLU A 82 7.57 -15.98 3.74
N ASN A 83 7.58 -14.67 4.05
CA ASN A 83 6.42 -13.98 4.58
C ASN A 83 5.89 -12.91 3.63
N THR A 84 4.59 -13.01 3.37
CA THR A 84 3.80 -12.02 2.64
C THR A 84 2.53 -11.70 3.39
N ILE A 85 2.02 -10.49 3.24
CA ILE A 85 0.69 -10.12 3.72
C ILE A 85 -0.06 -9.35 2.63
N THR A 86 -1.31 -9.71 2.41
CA THR A 86 -2.24 -8.96 1.56
C THR A 86 -3.12 -8.12 2.46
N LEU A 87 -3.24 -6.83 2.16
CA LEU A 87 -4.07 -5.87 2.88
C LEU A 87 -4.87 -5.06 1.88
N THR A 88 -6.06 -4.64 2.29
CA THR A 88 -6.81 -3.61 1.57
C THR A 88 -6.17 -2.24 1.85
N ILE A 89 -6.09 -1.41 0.83
CA ILE A 89 -5.62 -0.04 0.91
C ILE A 89 -6.69 0.91 0.39
N GLY A 90 -6.97 1.98 1.14
CA GLY A 90 -7.85 3.06 0.70
C GLY A 90 -7.13 4.11 -0.14
N GLU A 91 -7.88 4.96 -0.86
CA GLU A 91 -7.33 6.08 -1.64
C GLU A 91 -6.46 7.04 -0.81
N ASN A 92 -6.71 7.12 0.50
CA ASN A 92 -5.96 7.90 1.47
C ASN A 92 -4.70 7.18 2.04
N GLY A 93 -4.44 5.94 1.64
CA GLY A 93 -3.35 5.12 2.17
C GLY A 93 -3.66 4.40 3.48
N GLU A 94 -4.91 4.42 3.96
CA GLU A 94 -5.31 3.64 5.13
C GLU A 94 -5.30 2.14 4.80
N LEU A 95 -4.77 1.33 5.72
CA LEU A 95 -4.69 -0.11 5.60
C LEU A 95 -5.81 -0.78 6.41
N SER A 96 -6.43 -1.81 5.85
CA SER A 96 -7.47 -2.61 6.52
C SER A 96 -7.35 -4.10 6.19
N ASP A 97 -8.31 -4.89 6.69
CA ASP A 97 -8.38 -6.34 6.48
C ASP A 97 -7.17 -7.11 7.00
N PHE A 98 -6.69 -6.68 8.17
CA PHE A 98 -5.62 -7.37 8.86
C PHE A 98 -6.05 -8.79 9.31
N PRO A 99 -5.12 -9.77 9.33
CA PRO A 99 -5.43 -11.16 9.67
C PRO A 99 -6.06 -11.37 11.06
N THR A 100 -5.75 -10.50 12.03
CA THR A 100 -6.31 -10.55 13.38
C THR A 100 -6.54 -9.13 13.90
N HIS A 101 -7.41 -8.96 14.91
CA HIS A 101 -7.63 -7.67 15.58
C HIS A 101 -6.46 -7.20 16.44
N TYR A 102 -5.40 -8.01 16.59
CA TYR A 102 -4.15 -7.62 17.23
C TYR A 102 -3.12 -7.05 16.24
N CYS A 103 -3.42 -7.13 14.94
CA CYS A 103 -2.58 -6.57 13.90
C CYS A 103 -2.98 -5.12 13.61
N SER A 104 -2.01 -4.31 13.22
CA SER A 104 -2.25 -2.94 12.78
C SER A 104 -1.12 -2.47 11.87
N GLY A 105 -1.32 -1.35 11.19
CA GLY A 105 -0.31 -0.79 10.32
C GLY A 105 -0.79 0.47 9.64
N LYS A 106 0.15 1.25 9.11
CA LYS A 106 -0.14 2.47 8.36
C LYS A 106 1.06 2.90 7.54
N PHE A 107 0.78 3.58 6.43
CA PHE A 107 1.76 4.43 5.79
C PHE A 107 1.91 5.72 6.61
N LEU A 108 3.12 6.01 7.09
CA LEU A 108 3.45 7.29 7.73
C LEU A 108 3.67 8.39 6.69
N SER A 109 4.14 7.97 5.52
CA SER A 109 4.32 8.78 4.32
C SER A 109 4.19 7.87 3.10
N ARG A 110 4.33 8.42 1.89
CA ARG A 110 4.34 7.62 0.64
C ARG A 110 5.49 6.61 0.60
N ASP A 111 6.56 6.88 1.33
CA ASP A 111 7.81 6.13 1.29
C ASP A 111 8.11 5.41 2.61
N THR A 112 7.21 5.48 3.59
CA THR A 112 7.43 4.90 4.93
C THR A 112 6.21 4.12 5.40
N LEU A 113 6.42 2.86 5.74
CA LEU A 113 5.40 1.93 6.19
C LEU A 113 5.75 1.39 7.58
N HIS A 114 4.77 1.31 8.47
CA HIS A 114 4.89 0.55 9.71
C HIS A 114 3.78 -0.49 9.78
N LEU A 115 4.15 -1.74 10.07
CA LEU A 115 3.20 -2.83 10.36
C LEU A 115 3.55 -3.50 11.69
N TYR A 116 2.51 -3.88 12.41
CA TYR A 116 2.56 -4.75 13.57
C TYR A 116 1.67 -5.95 13.31
N LEU A 117 2.27 -7.12 13.17
CA LEU A 117 1.55 -8.37 12.91
C LEU A 117 1.73 -9.31 14.08
N ARG A 118 0.62 -9.91 14.55
CA ARG A 118 0.63 -10.82 15.68
C ARG A 118 -0.25 -12.03 15.41
N TRP A 119 0.31 -13.21 15.69
CA TRP A 119 -0.37 -14.50 15.64
C TRP A 119 -0.15 -15.27 16.94
N GLY A 120 -1.03 -16.23 17.21
CA GLY A 120 -0.99 -17.07 18.42
C GLY A 120 -2.04 -16.71 19.48
N GLY A 121 -1.93 -17.34 20.64
CA GLY A 121 -2.87 -17.26 21.76
C GLY A 121 -2.52 -18.26 22.86
N LEU A 122 -3.27 -18.24 23.97
CA LEU A 122 -3.18 -19.22 25.08
C LEU A 122 -1.76 -19.48 25.61
N GLY A 123 -0.93 -18.43 25.68
CA GLY A 123 0.42 -18.51 26.23
C GLY A 123 1.53 -18.58 25.18
N GLY A 124 1.23 -18.63 23.89
CA GLY A 124 2.27 -18.54 22.84
C GLY A 124 1.93 -17.56 21.73
N GLY A 125 2.93 -17.12 21.00
CA GLY A 125 2.71 -16.29 19.82
C GLY A 125 3.96 -15.87 19.07
N THR A 126 3.71 -15.32 17.89
CA THR A 126 4.71 -14.71 17.02
C THR A 126 4.29 -13.28 16.73
N ILE A 127 5.22 -12.35 16.84
CA ILE A 127 5.03 -10.92 16.55
C ILE A 127 6.07 -10.55 15.50
N HIS A 128 5.65 -9.89 14.43
CA HIS A 128 6.52 -9.18 13.51
C HIS A 128 6.24 -7.68 13.62
N GLN A 129 7.24 -6.90 14.00
CA GLN A 129 7.23 -5.44 13.86
C GLN A 129 8.04 -5.10 12.62
N ILE A 130 7.42 -4.43 11.66
CA ILE A 130 7.98 -4.24 10.32
C ILE A 130 8.02 -2.76 10.02
N GLU A 131 9.22 -2.24 9.79
CA GLU A 131 9.46 -0.89 9.28
C GLU A 131 9.89 -1.00 7.82
N GLY A 132 9.19 -0.31 6.93
CA GLY A 132 9.45 -0.30 5.49
C GLY A 132 9.87 1.09 5.00
N LEU A 133 10.89 1.14 4.16
CA LEU A 133 11.32 2.34 3.43
C LEU A 133 11.32 2.05 1.92
N LYS A 134 10.63 2.90 1.14
CA LYS A 134 10.59 2.78 -0.32
C LYS A 134 11.95 3.17 -0.93
N LYS A 135 12.38 2.47 -1.98
CA LYS A 135 13.60 2.76 -2.73
C LYS A 135 13.40 3.85 -3.78
#